data_AF-A0A6J3H689-F1
#
_entry.id   AF-A0A6J3H689-F1
#
_cell.length_a   1.000
_cell.length_b   1.000
_cell.length_c   1.000
_cell.angle_alpha   90.00
_cell.angle_beta   90.00
_cell.angle_gamma   90.00
#
_symmetry.space_group_name_H-M   'P 1'
#
loop_
_entity.id
_entity.type
_entity.pdbx_description
1 polymer ?
#
loop_
_entity_poly.entity_id
_entity_poly.type
_entity_poly.pdbx_seq_one_letter_code
_entity_poly.pdbx_strand_id
1 'polypeptide(L)'
;MLGAGLIKIRGDQCWRDLTCMDFHYETQPVPNPMAYYLHRSPWWFHRFETLSNHFIELLVPFFLFLGRRACVIHGVLQILFQAVLIVSGNLSFLNWLTMVPSLACFDDATLGFLFPSGPGSLKDRVLQLQRETRGARPEPRFGSAVRRAANVSLGVLLAWLSVPVVLNLMSSRQVMNTSFNPLRIVNTYGAFGSVTKERTEVVLQGTASPNASAPNAVWEDFEFKCKPGDPSRRPCLISPYHYRLDWLMWFAAFQTYEHNEWILRLAAKLLAGDTAALSLLAHSPFEGRPPPRWVRGEHYRYKFSRPGGSHAAQGKWWVRKRIGTYFPPLGLEELRAYFRDRGEPLPEPL
;
A
#
# COMPACT_ATOMS: atom_id res chain seq x y z
N MET A 1 -7.42 0.51 11.83
CA MET A 1 -6.75 -0.60 12.54
C MET A 1 -7.70 -1.77 12.77
N LEU A 2 -8.77 -1.59 13.55
CA LEU A 2 -9.75 -2.68 13.81
C LEU A 2 -10.27 -3.38 12.54
N GLY A 3 -10.68 -2.62 11.51
CA GLY A 3 -11.11 -3.21 10.23
C GLY A 3 -10.03 -4.05 9.52
N ALA A 4 -8.75 -3.66 9.63
CA ALA A 4 -7.63 -4.42 9.10
C ALA A 4 -7.38 -5.72 9.88
N GLY A 5 -7.50 -5.69 11.21
CA GLY A 5 -7.41 -6.92 12.02
C GLY A 5 -8.57 -7.89 11.72
N LEU A 6 -9.79 -7.36 11.62
CA LEU A 6 -10.98 -8.18 11.37
C LEU A 6 -10.96 -8.82 9.98
N ILE A 7 -10.54 -8.10 8.94
CA ILE A 7 -10.43 -8.67 7.59
C ILE A 7 -9.35 -9.75 7.52
N LYS A 8 -8.25 -9.63 8.27
CA LYS A 8 -7.19 -10.65 8.30
C LYS A 8 -7.69 -11.95 8.94
N ILE A 9 -8.28 -11.89 10.12
CA ILE A 9 -8.84 -13.07 10.81
C ILE A 9 -9.90 -13.78 9.95
N ARG A 10 -10.76 -13.01 9.27
CA ARG A 10 -11.87 -13.55 8.48
C ARG A 10 -11.49 -13.91 7.05
N GLY A 11 -10.44 -13.31 6.51
CA GLY A 11 -10.12 -13.36 5.08
C GLY A 11 -9.33 -14.59 4.63
N ASP A 12 -8.33 -15.02 5.39
CA ASP A 12 -7.46 -16.13 5.00
C ASP A 12 -7.09 -17.00 6.21
N GLN A 13 -6.92 -18.29 5.95
CA GLN A 13 -6.52 -19.26 6.96
C GLN A 13 -5.08 -19.00 7.45
N CYS A 14 -4.18 -18.48 6.59
CA CYS A 14 -2.80 -18.22 7.00
C CYS A 14 -2.70 -17.23 8.18
N TRP A 15 -3.69 -16.35 8.35
CA TRP A 15 -3.70 -15.37 9.45
C TRP A 15 -4.00 -16.08 10.77
N ARG A 16 -4.90 -17.07 10.74
CA ARG A 16 -5.26 -17.90 11.91
C ARG A 16 -4.15 -18.89 12.25
N ASP A 17 -3.48 -19.42 11.24
CA ASP A 17 -2.36 -20.35 11.39
C ASP A 17 -1.03 -19.62 11.70
N LEU A 18 -1.03 -18.28 11.74
CA LEU A 18 0.12 -17.41 12.00
C LEU A 18 1.26 -17.49 10.96
N THR A 19 0.97 -17.93 9.74
CA THR A 19 1.96 -18.19 8.67
C THR A 19 1.96 -17.15 7.55
N CYS A 20 1.05 -16.16 7.54
CA CYS A 20 1.00 -15.22 6.41
C CYS A 20 2.31 -14.44 6.20
N MET A 21 3.05 -14.15 7.27
CA MET A 21 4.32 -13.41 7.17
C MET A 21 5.44 -14.22 6.50
N ASP A 22 5.31 -15.55 6.40
CA ASP A 22 6.23 -16.40 5.63
C ASP A 22 6.22 -16.04 4.13
N PHE A 23 5.11 -15.48 3.64
CA PHE A 23 4.92 -15.12 2.23
C PHE A 23 4.93 -13.60 2.00
N HIS A 24 4.35 -12.85 2.93
CA HIS A 24 3.99 -11.44 2.75
C HIS A 24 5.14 -10.55 2.24
N TYR A 25 6.35 -10.70 2.79
CA TYR A 25 7.48 -9.84 2.44
C TYR A 25 7.90 -9.95 0.96
N GLU A 26 7.81 -11.14 0.39
CA GLU A 26 8.11 -11.40 -1.03
C GLU A 26 6.94 -11.01 -1.93
N THR A 27 5.71 -11.25 -1.48
CA THR A 27 4.52 -11.12 -2.31
C THR A 27 3.82 -9.76 -2.25
N GLN A 28 4.18 -8.89 -1.29
CA GLN A 28 3.62 -7.54 -1.13
C GLN A 28 3.76 -6.65 -2.38
N PRO A 29 2.86 -5.68 -2.62
CA PRO A 29 2.75 -4.95 -3.89
C PRO A 29 4.06 -4.43 -4.47
N VAL A 30 4.80 -3.65 -3.68
CA VAL A 30 6.13 -3.15 -4.04
C VAL A 30 7.06 -3.39 -2.84
N PRO A 31 7.81 -4.50 -2.83
CA PRO A 31 8.72 -4.77 -1.73
C PRO A 31 9.87 -3.77 -1.71
N ASN A 32 10.44 -3.56 -0.52
CA ASN A 32 11.58 -2.69 -0.31
C ASN A 32 12.83 -3.52 0.07
N PRO A 33 14.02 -2.90 0.21
CA PRO A 33 15.23 -3.65 0.58
C PRO A 33 15.13 -4.38 1.91
N MET A 34 14.40 -3.83 2.90
CA MET A 34 14.25 -4.48 4.20
C MET A 34 13.42 -5.75 4.10
N ALA A 35 12.39 -5.76 3.27
CA ALA A 35 11.58 -6.93 3.01
C ALA A 35 12.39 -8.13 2.51
N TYR A 36 13.41 -7.89 1.68
CA TYR A 36 14.33 -8.93 1.19
C TYR A 36 15.03 -9.66 2.34
N TYR A 37 15.47 -8.92 3.37
CA TYR A 37 16.11 -9.49 4.55
C TYR A 37 15.10 -10.06 5.54
N LEU A 38 13.99 -9.34 5.79
CA LEU A 38 12.94 -9.76 6.73
C LEU A 38 12.30 -11.08 6.29
N HIS A 39 12.13 -11.32 4.99
CA HIS A 39 11.64 -12.59 4.43
C HIS A 39 12.51 -13.80 4.81
N ARG A 40 13.75 -13.60 5.25
CA ARG A 40 14.66 -14.67 5.66
C ARG A 40 14.62 -14.94 7.17
N SER A 41 13.79 -14.22 7.90
CA SER A 41 13.69 -14.40 9.34
C SER A 41 13.17 -15.82 9.66
N PRO A 42 13.53 -16.38 10.83
CA PRO A 42 13.04 -17.69 11.22
C PRO A 42 11.51 -17.74 11.35
N TRP A 43 10.93 -18.92 11.14
CA TRP A 43 9.48 -19.13 11.24
C TRP A 43 8.85 -18.64 12.56
N TRP A 44 9.56 -18.73 13.68
CA TRP A 44 9.05 -18.29 14.98
C TRP A 44 8.90 -16.77 15.05
N PHE A 45 9.77 -16.04 14.34
CA PHE A 45 9.71 -14.58 14.23
C PHE A 45 8.47 -14.18 13.44
N HIS A 46 8.22 -14.82 12.29
CA HIS A 46 7.02 -14.56 11.47
C HIS A 46 5.71 -14.86 12.19
N ARG A 47 5.68 -15.92 13.02
CA ARG A 47 4.51 -16.19 13.88
C ARG A 47 4.33 -15.11 14.94
N PHE A 48 5.42 -14.67 15.56
CA PHE A 48 5.39 -13.57 16.52
C PHE A 48 4.93 -12.25 15.88
N GLU A 49 5.38 -11.92 14.68
CA GLU A 49 4.93 -10.76 13.91
C GLU A 49 3.43 -10.83 13.65
N THR A 50 2.95 -12.01 13.20
CA THR A 50 1.54 -12.22 12.92
C THR A 50 0.70 -12.07 14.19
N LEU A 51 1.13 -12.65 15.32
CA LEU A 51 0.45 -12.51 16.61
C LEU A 51 0.45 -11.05 17.09
N SER A 52 1.60 -10.36 16.98
CA SER A 52 1.74 -8.94 17.33
C SER A 52 0.80 -8.07 16.50
N ASN A 53 0.68 -8.35 15.19
CA ASN A 53 -0.25 -7.69 14.30
C ASN A 53 -1.71 -7.87 14.79
N HIS A 54 -2.11 -9.09 15.18
CA HIS A 54 -3.44 -9.33 15.73
C HIS A 54 -3.68 -8.56 17.04
N PHE A 55 -2.70 -8.57 17.94
CA PHE A 55 -2.80 -7.81 19.20
C PHE A 55 -2.98 -6.31 18.95
N ILE A 56 -2.17 -5.72 18.08
CA ILE A 56 -2.17 -4.27 17.82
C ILE A 56 -3.41 -3.84 17.02
N GLU A 57 -3.90 -4.67 16.11
CA GLU A 57 -5.05 -4.30 15.28
C GLU A 57 -6.39 -4.60 15.95
N LEU A 58 -6.47 -5.63 16.79
CA LEU A 58 -7.74 -6.08 17.39
C LEU A 58 -7.90 -5.64 18.85
N LEU A 59 -6.85 -5.65 19.67
CA LEU A 59 -6.98 -5.37 21.10
C LEU A 59 -6.60 -3.93 21.46
N VAL A 60 -5.47 -3.45 20.94
CA VAL A 60 -4.97 -2.10 21.25
C VAL A 60 -5.99 -0.99 20.97
N PRO A 61 -6.81 -1.00 19.90
CA PRO A 61 -7.80 0.07 19.67
C PRO A 61 -8.76 0.30 20.85
N PHE A 62 -9.04 -0.72 21.65
CA PHE A 62 -9.92 -0.60 22.81
C PHE A 62 -9.27 0.13 23.98
N PHE A 63 -7.95 0.29 24.00
CA PHE A 63 -7.24 1.04 25.04
C PHE A 63 -7.61 2.54 25.04
N LEU A 64 -8.17 3.05 23.94
CA LEU A 64 -8.76 4.39 23.88
C LEU A 64 -9.84 4.60 24.94
N PHE A 65 -10.54 3.54 25.34
CA PHE A 65 -11.63 3.59 26.31
C PHE A 65 -11.19 3.29 27.75
N LEU A 66 -9.94 2.87 27.97
CA LEU A 66 -9.44 2.40 29.28
C LEU A 66 -8.70 3.50 30.09
N GLY A 67 -9.04 4.77 29.84
CA GLY A 67 -8.48 5.93 30.53
C GLY A 67 -7.19 6.49 29.92
N ARG A 68 -6.64 7.54 30.56
CA ARG A 68 -5.56 8.36 29.98
C ARG A 68 -4.29 7.59 29.68
N ARG A 69 -3.80 6.78 30.64
CA ARG A 69 -2.55 6.01 30.49
C ARG A 69 -2.65 5.00 29.33
N ALA A 70 -3.78 4.29 29.25
CA ALA A 70 -4.02 3.33 28.17
C ALA A 70 -4.15 4.02 26.80
N CYS A 71 -4.78 5.20 26.74
CA CYS A 71 -4.85 6.00 25.52
C CYS A 71 -3.45 6.43 25.01
N VAL A 72 -2.54 6.84 25.91
CA VAL A 72 -1.15 7.12 25.54
C VAL A 72 -0.45 5.86 25.01
N ILE A 73 -0.60 4.73 25.70
CA ILE A 73 -0.03 3.44 25.26
C ILE A 73 -0.57 3.06 23.87
N HIS A 74 -1.87 3.24 23.61
CA HIS A 74 -2.45 3.07 22.29
C HIS A 74 -1.74 3.92 21.23
N GLY A 75 -1.62 5.23 21.49
CA GLY A 75 -0.95 6.15 20.56
C GLY A 75 0.48 5.71 20.23
N VAL A 76 1.27 5.33 21.24
CA VAL A 76 2.64 4.84 21.06
C VAL A 76 2.66 3.56 20.24
N LEU A 77 1.87 2.55 20.64
CA LEU A 77 1.85 1.25 19.95
C LEU A 77 1.40 1.40 18.50
N GLN A 78 0.39 2.22 18.21
CA GLN A 78 -0.06 2.46 16.84
C GLN A 78 1.02 3.16 15.99
N ILE A 79 1.67 4.20 16.52
CA ILE A 79 2.73 4.90 15.78
C ILE A 79 3.91 3.96 15.51
N LEU A 80 4.37 3.22 16.52
CA LEU A 80 5.46 2.25 16.35
C LEU A 80 5.09 1.18 15.33
N PHE A 81 3.86 0.65 15.39
CA PHE A 81 3.38 -0.33 14.43
C PHE A 81 3.37 0.20 13.00
N GLN A 82 2.84 1.41 12.79
CA GLN A 82 2.87 2.05 11.46
C GLN A 82 4.31 2.30 10.98
N ALA A 83 5.22 2.65 11.89
CA ALA A 83 6.63 2.90 11.55
C ALA A 83 7.32 1.61 11.10
N VAL A 84 7.07 0.48 11.79
CA VAL A 84 7.55 -0.84 11.38
C VAL A 84 7.02 -1.18 9.98
N LEU A 85 5.73 -0.99 9.71
CA LEU A 85 5.13 -1.26 8.40
C LEU A 85 5.75 -0.40 7.28
N ILE A 86 6.10 0.85 7.56
CA ILE A 86 6.81 1.74 6.62
C ILE A 86 8.23 1.25 6.33
N VAL A 87 8.95 0.82 7.38
CA VAL A 87 10.31 0.32 7.24
C VAL A 87 10.32 -1.03 6.52
N SER A 88 9.30 -1.87 6.72
CA SER A 88 9.26 -3.24 6.23
C SER A 88 8.67 -3.40 4.81
N GLY A 89 8.02 -2.37 4.27
CA GLY A 89 7.40 -2.41 2.94
C GLY A 89 7.01 -1.04 2.39
N ASN A 90 6.76 -0.95 1.08
CA ASN A 90 6.24 0.28 0.47
C ASN A 90 4.72 0.24 0.41
N LEU A 91 4.04 0.73 1.45
CA LEU A 91 2.58 0.78 1.54
C LEU A 91 2.01 2.19 1.29
N SER A 92 2.67 2.97 0.43
CA SER A 92 2.24 4.34 0.07
C SER A 92 2.12 5.26 1.31
N PHE A 93 1.26 6.27 1.23
CA PHE A 93 0.97 7.22 2.29
C PHE A 93 -0.01 6.70 3.35
N LEU A 94 -0.56 5.48 3.21
CA LEU A 94 -1.61 4.95 4.10
C LEU A 94 -1.15 4.86 5.57
N ASN A 95 0.05 4.33 5.81
CA ASN A 95 0.58 4.18 7.16
C ASN A 95 0.84 5.54 7.81
N TRP A 96 1.30 6.52 7.03
CA TRP A 96 1.49 7.91 7.47
C TRP A 96 0.17 8.56 7.88
N LEU A 97 -0.88 8.43 7.06
CA LEU A 97 -2.21 8.92 7.40
C LEU A 97 -2.77 8.24 8.65
N THR A 98 -2.41 6.98 8.89
CA THR A 98 -2.83 6.23 10.08
C THR A 98 -2.13 6.69 11.37
N MET A 99 -0.91 7.22 11.27
CA MET A 99 -0.21 7.80 12.41
C MET A 99 -0.88 9.09 12.90
N VAL A 100 -1.43 9.91 12.00
CA VAL A 100 -1.96 11.25 12.33
C VAL A 100 -3.03 11.21 13.44
N PRO A 101 -4.08 10.36 13.38
CA PRO A 101 -5.04 10.24 14.48
C PRO A 101 -4.42 9.77 15.80
N SER A 102 -3.34 8.97 15.73
CA SER A 102 -2.65 8.46 16.93
C SER A 102 -1.92 9.58 17.67
N LEU A 103 -1.54 10.67 16.99
CA LEU A 103 -0.96 11.85 17.63
C LEU A 103 -1.95 12.54 18.59
N ALA A 104 -3.26 12.44 18.35
CA ALA A 104 -4.27 12.98 19.24
C ALA A 104 -4.37 12.24 20.59
N CYS A 105 -3.67 11.10 20.74
CA CYS A 105 -3.59 10.37 22.00
C CYS A 105 -2.63 11.02 23.01
N PHE A 106 -1.81 11.99 22.61
CA PHE A 106 -0.81 12.62 23.46
C PHE A 106 -1.29 14.01 23.93
N ASP A 107 -1.02 14.33 25.19
CA ASP A 107 -1.31 15.63 25.81
C ASP A 107 0.01 16.33 26.12
N ASP A 108 -0.07 17.62 26.46
CA ASP A 108 1.09 18.45 26.77
C ASP A 108 1.97 17.85 27.87
N ALA A 109 1.35 17.20 28.86
CA ALA A 109 2.07 16.51 29.92
C ALA A 109 2.92 15.35 29.39
N THR A 110 2.37 14.54 28.47
CA THR A 110 3.09 13.42 27.87
C THR A 110 4.19 13.88 26.92
N LEU A 111 3.97 14.98 26.18
CA LEU A 111 4.96 15.54 25.25
C LEU A 111 5.96 16.49 25.93
N GLY A 112 5.78 16.77 27.22
CA GLY A 112 6.60 17.73 27.97
C GLY A 112 8.09 17.37 28.13
N PHE A 113 8.51 16.18 27.69
CA PHE A 113 9.93 15.81 27.61
C PHE A 113 10.63 16.32 26.34
N LEU A 114 9.87 16.66 25.29
CA LEU A 114 10.39 17.21 24.03
C LEU A 114 10.82 18.68 24.15
N PHE A 115 10.47 19.34 25.26
CA PHE A 115 10.72 20.75 25.48
C PHE A 115 11.75 20.98 26.59
N PRO A 116 12.62 22.00 26.47
CA PRO A 116 13.64 22.31 27.47
C PRO A 116 13.04 22.46 28.87
N SER A 117 13.73 21.92 29.87
CA SER A 117 13.38 22.07 31.29
C SER A 117 14.36 23.04 31.97
N GLY A 118 13.86 23.98 32.75
CA GLY A 118 14.66 24.97 33.50
C GLY A 118 13.89 26.25 33.81
N PRO A 119 14.40 27.11 34.72
CA PRO A 119 13.76 28.39 35.04
C PRO A 119 13.61 29.26 33.79
N GLY A 120 12.39 29.74 33.52
CA GLY A 120 12.09 30.58 32.35
C GLY A 120 11.93 29.84 31.01
N SER A 121 12.12 28.51 30.99
CA SER A 121 11.85 27.65 29.82
C SER A 121 10.36 27.60 29.45
N LEU A 122 10.05 27.13 28.23
CA LEU A 122 8.66 26.97 27.78
C LEU A 122 7.85 26.09 28.75
N LYS A 123 8.45 24.99 29.23
CA LYS A 123 7.80 24.07 30.16
C LYS A 123 7.50 24.74 31.50
N ASP A 124 8.42 25.54 32.02
CA ASP A 124 8.23 26.29 33.27
C ASP A 124 7.12 27.34 33.14
N ARG A 125 7.09 28.09 32.03
CA ARG A 125 6.01 29.06 31.73
C ARG A 125 4.64 28.41 31.64
N VAL A 126 4.51 27.27 30.96
CA VAL A 126 3.23 26.53 30.85
C VAL A 126 2.78 26.02 32.22
N LEU A 127 3.70 25.50 33.04
CA LEU A 127 3.39 25.05 34.40
C LEU A 127 2.95 26.22 35.30
N GLN A 128 3.55 27.40 35.16
CA GLN A 128 3.13 28.61 35.87
C GLN A 128 1.71 29.01 35.47
N LEU A 129 1.42 29.11 34.17
CA LEU A 129 0.06 29.41 33.65
C LEU A 129 -0.99 28.41 34.15
N GLN A 130 -0.65 27.11 34.16
CA GLN A 130 -1.55 26.08 34.69
C GLN A 130 -1.80 26.22 36.20
N ARG A 131 -0.80 26.63 36.99
CA ARG A 131 -0.96 26.90 38.43
C ARG A 131 -1.85 28.10 38.68
N GLU A 132 -1.66 29.18 37.93
CA GLU A 132 -2.48 30.40 38.00
C GLU A 132 -3.94 30.11 37.63
N THR A 133 -4.16 29.25 36.63
CA THR A 133 -5.51 28.93 36.13
C THR A 133 -6.23 27.88 36.99
N ARG A 134 -5.52 27.05 37.77
CA ARG A 134 -6.11 25.96 38.58
C ARG A 134 -7.15 26.41 39.62
N GLY A 135 -7.16 27.69 40.01
CA GLY A 135 -8.14 28.28 40.93
C GLY A 135 -9.23 29.12 40.25
N ALA A 136 -9.06 29.49 38.98
CA ALA A 136 -10.01 30.32 38.25
C ALA A 136 -10.97 29.44 37.45
N ARG A 137 -12.23 29.31 37.89
CA ARG A 137 -13.30 28.81 37.00
C ARG A 137 -13.64 29.95 36.03
N PRO A 138 -13.32 29.84 34.73
CA PRO A 138 -13.73 30.87 33.79
C PRO A 138 -15.25 30.88 33.71
N GLU A 139 -15.88 32.05 33.85
CA GLU A 139 -17.29 32.26 33.54
C GLU A 139 -17.59 31.64 32.16
N PRO A 140 -18.64 30.79 32.03
CA PRO A 140 -18.95 30.13 30.77
C PRO A 140 -19.37 31.17 29.73
N ARG A 141 -18.40 31.60 28.90
CA ARG A 141 -18.66 32.49 27.77
C ARG A 141 -19.61 31.80 26.80
N PHE A 142 -20.50 32.57 26.16
CA PHE A 142 -21.41 32.09 25.10
C PHE A 142 -20.68 31.24 24.05
N GLY A 143 -19.48 31.67 23.62
CA GLY A 143 -18.64 30.90 22.69
C GLY A 143 -18.22 29.52 23.20
N SER A 144 -18.05 29.33 24.51
CA SER A 144 -17.73 28.00 25.08
C SER A 144 -18.94 27.07 25.02
N ALA A 145 -20.15 27.59 25.23
CA ALA A 145 -21.40 26.84 25.13
C ALA A 145 -21.68 26.44 23.68
N VAL A 146 -21.50 27.37 22.73
CA VAL A 146 -21.62 27.09 21.29
C VAL A 146 -20.63 26.00 20.86
N ARG A 147 -19.34 26.12 21.26
CA ARG A 147 -18.33 25.10 20.95
C ARG A 147 -18.68 23.74 21.56
N ARG A 148 -19.17 23.72 22.80
CA ARG A 148 -19.60 22.47 23.45
C ARG A 148 -20.79 21.84 22.73
N ALA A 149 -21.78 22.63 22.37
CA ALA A 149 -22.93 22.17 21.59
C ALA A 149 -22.49 21.60 20.24
N ALA A 150 -21.62 22.32 19.50
CA ALA A 150 -21.08 21.86 18.22
C ALA A 150 -20.33 20.52 18.35
N ASN A 151 -19.46 20.38 19.37
CA ASN A 151 -18.71 19.14 19.60
C ASN A 151 -19.62 17.96 19.98
N VAL A 152 -20.64 18.20 20.82
CA VAL A 152 -21.61 17.17 21.18
C VAL A 152 -22.44 16.76 19.97
N SER A 153 -22.95 17.72 19.20
CA SER A 153 -23.72 17.45 17.97
C SER A 153 -22.89 16.66 16.95
N LEU A 154 -21.63 17.02 16.76
CA LEU A 154 -20.70 16.27 15.90
C LEU A 154 -20.48 14.84 16.42
N GLY A 155 -20.28 14.68 17.73
CA GLY A 155 -20.13 13.37 18.35
C GLY A 155 -21.36 12.48 18.16
N VAL A 156 -22.57 13.02 18.37
CA VAL A 156 -23.84 12.32 18.14
C VAL A 156 -24.01 11.94 16.68
N LEU A 157 -23.72 12.86 15.75
CA LEU A 157 -23.79 12.59 14.32
C LEU A 157 -22.84 11.46 13.90
N LEU A 158 -21.58 11.50 14.37
CA LEU A 158 -20.60 10.44 14.08
C LEU A 158 -21.00 9.10 14.69
N ALA A 159 -21.53 9.08 15.92
CA ALA A 159 -22.03 7.87 16.54
C ALA A 159 -23.18 7.26 15.72
N TRP A 160 -24.13 8.08 15.29
CA TRP A 160 -25.25 7.65 14.44
C TRP A 160 -24.76 7.12 13.08
N LEU A 161 -23.87 7.83 12.39
CA LEU A 161 -23.28 7.39 11.12
C LEU A 161 -22.44 6.11 11.26
N SER A 162 -21.93 5.83 12.47
CA SER A 162 -21.13 4.62 12.75
C SER A 162 -21.97 3.37 12.99
N VAL A 163 -23.28 3.49 13.26
CA VAL A 163 -24.17 2.34 13.50
C VAL A 163 -24.11 1.29 12.36
N PRO A 164 -24.35 1.64 11.08
CA PRO A 164 -24.27 0.65 9.99
C PRO A 164 -22.88 0.04 9.83
N VAL A 165 -21.83 0.82 10.10
CA VAL A 165 -20.43 0.36 10.06
C VAL A 165 -20.17 -0.68 11.14
N VAL A 166 -20.58 -0.40 12.38
CA VAL A 166 -20.41 -1.33 13.52
C VAL A 166 -21.22 -2.60 13.31
N LEU A 167 -22.47 -2.50 12.86
CA LEU A 167 -23.31 -3.65 12.53
C LEU A 167 -22.64 -4.53 11.45
N ASN A 168 -22.06 -3.91 10.42
CA ASN A 168 -21.31 -4.64 9.41
C ASN A 168 -20.04 -5.31 9.97
N LEU A 169 -19.26 -4.65 10.82
CA LEU A 169 -18.07 -5.23 11.45
C LEU A 169 -18.42 -6.41 12.38
N MET A 170 -19.58 -6.36 13.04
CA MET A 170 -20.09 -7.46 13.86
C MET A 170 -20.64 -8.63 13.04
N SER A 171 -21.05 -8.39 11.78
CA SER A 171 -21.57 -9.43 10.90
C SER A 171 -20.50 -10.45 10.51
N SER A 172 -20.85 -11.74 10.48
CA SER A 172 -20.00 -12.80 9.95
C SER A 172 -19.71 -12.62 8.45
N ARG A 173 -20.59 -11.91 7.73
CA ARG A 173 -20.45 -11.55 6.31
C ARG A 173 -20.04 -10.09 6.12
N GLN A 174 -19.13 -9.60 6.97
CA GLN A 174 -18.67 -8.21 6.88
C GLN A 174 -18.22 -7.87 5.45
N VAL A 175 -18.62 -6.69 4.98
CA VAL A 175 -18.12 -6.10 3.74
C VAL A 175 -17.07 -5.07 4.09
N MET A 176 -15.90 -5.13 3.44
CA MET A 176 -14.79 -4.20 3.65
C MET A 176 -14.62 -3.27 2.45
N ASN A 177 -13.98 -2.12 2.67
CA ASN A 177 -13.71 -1.12 1.64
C ASN A 177 -15.01 -0.59 0.98
N THR A 178 -16.06 -0.44 1.79
CA THR A 178 -17.37 0.04 1.34
C THR A 178 -17.83 1.27 2.13
N SER A 179 -18.66 2.09 1.48
CA SER A 179 -19.33 3.25 2.08
C SER A 179 -20.79 2.91 2.38
N PHE A 180 -21.28 3.43 3.51
CA PHE A 180 -22.66 3.23 3.97
C PHE A 180 -23.53 4.48 3.82
N ASN A 181 -22.95 5.58 3.32
CA ASN A 181 -23.64 6.85 3.15
C ASN A 181 -23.16 7.59 1.89
N PRO A 182 -23.99 8.45 1.26
CA PRO A 182 -23.62 9.18 0.05
C PRO A 182 -22.39 10.09 0.22
N LEU A 183 -22.23 10.66 1.42
CA LEU A 183 -21.15 11.59 1.74
C LEU A 183 -19.82 10.90 2.11
N ARG A 184 -19.82 9.56 2.22
CA ARG A 184 -18.67 8.71 2.56
C ARG A 184 -17.91 9.14 3.82
N ILE A 185 -18.62 9.63 4.84
CA ILE A 185 -18.01 10.18 6.07
C ILE A 185 -17.44 9.08 6.97
N VAL A 186 -18.21 8.02 7.22
CA VAL A 186 -17.78 6.84 8.00
C VAL A 186 -17.92 5.60 7.13
N ASN A 187 -16.83 4.84 7.00
CA ASN A 187 -16.72 3.70 6.08
C ASN A 187 -15.97 2.55 6.74
N THR A 188 -15.96 1.39 6.08
CA THR A 188 -15.09 0.28 6.47
C THR A 188 -13.87 0.22 5.56
N TYR A 189 -12.70 0.01 6.15
CA TYR A 189 -11.46 -0.20 5.41
C TYR A 189 -10.71 -1.39 5.98
N GLY A 190 -10.21 -2.23 5.08
CA GLY A 190 -9.42 -3.41 5.40
C GLY A 190 -8.44 -3.71 4.29
N ALA A 191 -7.18 -3.96 4.65
CA ALA A 191 -6.12 -4.29 3.73
C ALA A 191 -5.52 -5.66 4.06
N PHE A 192 -5.04 -6.36 3.04
CA PHE A 192 -4.34 -7.65 3.17
C PHE A 192 -5.14 -8.75 3.89
N GLY A 193 -6.46 -8.81 3.67
CA GLY A 193 -7.29 -9.90 4.17
C GLY A 193 -6.85 -11.29 3.69
N SER A 194 -6.26 -11.35 2.49
CA SER A 194 -5.63 -12.54 1.93
C SER A 194 -4.22 -12.22 1.46
N VAL A 195 -3.33 -13.21 1.54
CA VAL A 195 -1.92 -13.08 1.17
C VAL A 195 -1.58 -14.09 0.09
N THR A 196 -1.03 -13.60 -1.02
CA THR A 196 -0.57 -14.48 -2.09
C THR A 196 0.69 -15.23 -1.65
N LYS A 197 0.77 -16.51 -2.03
CA LYS A 197 1.88 -17.41 -1.65
C LYS A 197 3.01 -17.43 -2.67
N GLU A 198 2.72 -16.97 -3.88
CA GLU A 198 3.70 -16.85 -4.96
C GLU A 198 3.69 -15.43 -5.50
N ARG A 199 4.87 -14.89 -5.81
CA ARG A 199 5.01 -13.63 -6.52
C ARG A 199 5.01 -13.89 -8.02
N THR A 200 3.93 -13.51 -8.69
CA THR A 200 3.87 -13.46 -10.14
C THR A 200 3.98 -12.02 -10.63
N GLU A 201 4.49 -11.85 -11.85
CA GLU A 201 4.70 -10.55 -12.46
C GLU A 201 4.42 -10.62 -13.95
N VAL A 202 3.74 -9.60 -14.47
CA VAL A 202 3.65 -9.35 -15.91
C VAL A 202 4.82 -8.46 -16.30
N VAL A 203 5.59 -8.92 -17.28
CA VAL A 203 6.68 -8.17 -17.92
C VAL A 203 6.21 -7.79 -19.30
N LEU A 204 6.11 -6.49 -19.56
CA LEU A 204 5.79 -5.97 -20.89
C LEU A 204 7.06 -5.97 -21.73
N GLN A 205 6.98 -6.50 -22.94
CA GLN A 205 8.11 -6.56 -23.85
C GLN A 205 7.74 -5.95 -25.21
N GLY A 206 8.68 -5.27 -25.84
CA GLY A 206 8.54 -4.77 -27.20
C GLY A 206 9.57 -5.37 -28.16
N THR A 207 9.25 -5.43 -29.44
CA THR A 207 10.21 -5.79 -30.50
C THR A 207 10.03 -4.89 -31.73
N ALA A 208 11.14 -4.52 -32.36
CA ALA A 208 11.15 -3.86 -33.68
C ALA A 208 11.05 -4.86 -34.85
N SER A 209 11.05 -6.16 -34.57
CA SER A 209 11.05 -7.20 -35.59
C SER A 209 9.81 -7.10 -36.49
N PRO A 210 9.94 -7.23 -37.83
CA PRO A 210 8.77 -7.22 -38.72
C PRO A 210 7.78 -8.34 -38.41
N ASN A 211 8.29 -9.52 -38.04
CA ASN A 211 7.51 -10.69 -37.66
C ASN A 211 7.75 -11.04 -36.18
N ALA A 212 6.70 -10.93 -35.35
CA ALA A 212 6.73 -11.24 -33.92
C ALA A 212 7.07 -12.71 -33.61
N SER A 213 6.76 -13.62 -34.53
CA SER A 213 6.96 -15.08 -34.39
C SER A 213 8.30 -15.54 -34.97
N ALA A 214 9.14 -14.63 -35.49
CA ALA A 214 10.43 -15.00 -36.02
C ALA A 214 11.34 -15.54 -34.90
N PRO A 215 12.06 -16.67 -35.10
CA PRO A 215 12.93 -17.25 -34.07
C PRO A 215 14.05 -16.32 -33.59
N ASN A 216 14.46 -15.37 -34.42
CA ASN A 216 15.48 -14.37 -34.14
C ASN A 216 14.88 -13.03 -33.65
N ALA A 217 13.57 -12.95 -33.40
CA ALA A 217 12.95 -11.74 -32.88
C ALA A 217 13.47 -11.43 -31.48
N VAL A 218 14.14 -10.28 -31.33
CA VAL A 218 14.65 -9.82 -30.04
C VAL A 218 13.54 -9.05 -29.33
N TRP A 219 13.19 -9.51 -28.13
CA TRP A 219 12.20 -8.90 -27.26
C TRP A 219 12.89 -8.23 -26.08
N GLU A 220 12.65 -6.92 -25.92
CA GLU A 220 13.27 -6.09 -24.89
C GLU A 220 12.23 -5.71 -23.82
N ASP A 221 12.61 -5.77 -22.55
CA ASP A 221 11.72 -5.51 -21.40
C ASP A 221 11.47 -4.00 -21.22
N PHE A 222 10.22 -3.61 -21.04
CA PHE A 222 9.87 -2.29 -20.50
C PHE A 222 10.03 -2.30 -18.98
N GLU A 223 10.80 -1.35 -18.45
CA GLU A 223 11.14 -1.32 -17.03
C GLU A 223 10.31 -0.30 -16.26
N PHE A 224 9.65 -0.77 -15.21
CA PHE A 224 8.85 0.04 -14.28
C PHE A 224 9.72 0.66 -13.18
N LYS A 225 9.22 1.71 -12.52
CA LYS A 225 10.01 2.52 -11.57
C LYS A 225 10.46 1.75 -10.34
N CYS A 226 9.60 0.90 -9.79
CA CYS A 226 9.85 0.21 -8.53
C CYS A 226 9.33 -1.22 -8.45
N LYS A 227 8.33 -1.59 -9.26
CA LYS A 227 7.85 -2.98 -9.35
C LYS A 227 9.02 -3.91 -9.69
N PRO A 228 9.04 -5.18 -9.22
CA PRO A 228 10.01 -6.18 -9.69
C PRO A 228 10.04 -6.31 -11.23
N GLY A 229 11.25 -6.23 -11.79
CA GLY A 229 11.54 -6.26 -13.24
C GLY A 229 12.88 -6.96 -13.46
N ASP A 230 13.92 -6.22 -13.87
CA ASP A 230 15.30 -6.73 -13.91
C ASP A 230 15.68 -7.47 -12.60
N PRO A 231 16.10 -8.76 -12.66
CA PRO A 231 16.55 -9.51 -11.50
C PRO A 231 17.71 -8.90 -10.72
N SER A 232 18.51 -8.06 -11.36
CA SER A 232 19.66 -7.36 -10.76
C SER A 232 19.25 -6.06 -10.08
N ARG A 233 18.03 -5.55 -10.33
CA ARG A 233 17.54 -4.34 -9.70
C ARG A 233 17.20 -4.60 -8.23
N ARG A 234 17.83 -3.83 -7.35
CA ARG A 234 17.50 -3.77 -5.93
C ARG A 234 16.07 -3.24 -5.75
N PRO A 235 15.24 -3.83 -4.85
CA PRO A 235 13.93 -3.28 -4.51
C PRO A 235 14.03 -1.81 -4.04
N CYS A 236 13.05 -0.98 -4.40
CA CYS A 236 13.12 0.46 -4.14
C CYS A 236 12.61 0.84 -2.75
N LEU A 237 13.07 1.98 -2.23
CA LEU A 237 12.48 2.65 -1.06
C LEU A 237 11.75 3.90 -1.55
N ILE A 238 10.42 3.91 -1.46
CA ILE A 238 9.59 4.98 -2.05
C ILE A 238 8.58 5.61 -1.11
N SER A 239 8.39 5.06 0.10
CA SER A 239 7.48 5.65 1.10
C SER A 239 7.83 7.12 1.35
N PRO A 240 6.87 8.07 1.34
CA PRO A 240 5.41 7.90 1.27
C PRO A 240 4.81 7.90 -0.16
N TYR A 241 5.62 7.98 -1.21
CA TYR A 241 5.16 8.11 -2.59
C TYR A 241 4.50 6.83 -3.12
N HIS A 242 3.68 6.98 -4.17
CA HIS A 242 2.89 5.90 -4.76
C HIS A 242 2.96 5.88 -6.28
N TYR A 243 3.81 5.01 -6.83
CA TYR A 243 3.76 4.70 -8.26
C TYR A 243 2.52 3.87 -8.57
N ARG A 244 1.46 4.55 -8.98
CA ARG A 244 0.14 3.94 -9.22
C ARG A 244 0.19 2.83 -10.27
N LEU A 245 0.93 3.05 -11.36
CA LEU A 245 1.05 2.07 -12.44
C LEU A 245 1.74 0.78 -11.96
N ASP A 246 2.88 0.89 -11.26
CA ASP A 246 3.59 -0.24 -10.66
C ASP A 246 2.69 -1.06 -9.73
N TRP A 247 1.88 -0.37 -8.92
CA TRP A 247 0.93 -1.03 -8.02
C TRP A 247 -0.22 -1.71 -8.78
N LEU A 248 -0.73 -1.11 -9.86
CA LEU A 248 -1.76 -1.73 -10.69
C LEU A 248 -1.24 -2.96 -11.43
N MET A 249 0.03 -2.95 -11.88
CA MET A 249 0.68 -4.11 -12.48
C MET A 249 0.77 -5.30 -11.51
N TRP A 250 0.96 -5.04 -10.21
CA TRP A 250 0.89 -6.08 -9.19
C TRP A 250 -0.47 -6.77 -9.14
N PHE A 251 -1.57 -6.00 -9.18
CA PHE A 251 -2.92 -6.58 -9.24
C PHE A 251 -3.16 -7.37 -10.52
N ALA A 252 -2.72 -6.83 -11.66
CA ALA A 252 -2.88 -7.48 -12.96
C ALA A 252 -2.22 -8.86 -13.01
N ALA A 253 -1.08 -9.04 -12.33
CA ALA A 253 -0.37 -10.32 -12.31
C ALA A 253 -1.14 -11.47 -11.64
N PHE A 254 -2.24 -11.19 -10.93
CA PHE A 254 -3.14 -12.18 -10.32
C PHE A 254 -4.40 -12.46 -11.13
N GLN A 255 -4.66 -11.66 -12.16
CA GLN A 255 -5.87 -11.73 -12.96
C GLN A 255 -5.50 -11.98 -14.42
N THR A 256 -6.49 -12.00 -15.30
CA THR A 256 -6.24 -12.08 -16.74
C THR A 256 -6.28 -10.67 -17.35
N TYR A 257 -5.77 -10.52 -18.58
CA TYR A 257 -5.76 -9.22 -19.25
C TYR A 257 -7.17 -8.75 -19.63
N GLU A 258 -8.13 -9.67 -19.79
CA GLU A 258 -9.54 -9.34 -20.04
C GLU A 258 -10.19 -8.65 -18.83
N HIS A 259 -9.77 -8.99 -17.61
CA HIS A 259 -10.21 -8.29 -16.39
C HIS A 259 -9.45 -6.98 -16.16
N ASN A 260 -8.37 -6.75 -16.91
CA ASN A 260 -7.49 -5.60 -16.79
C ASN A 260 -7.35 -4.88 -18.14
N GLU A 261 -8.48 -4.49 -18.73
CA GLU A 261 -8.57 -3.85 -20.05
C GLU A 261 -7.62 -2.64 -20.26
N TRP A 262 -7.28 -1.94 -19.17
CA TRP A 262 -6.33 -0.84 -19.18
C TRP A 262 -4.92 -1.25 -19.67
N ILE A 263 -4.54 -2.53 -19.55
CA ILE A 263 -3.26 -3.05 -20.03
C ILE A 263 -3.18 -3.03 -21.55
N LEU A 264 -4.27 -3.36 -22.24
CA LEU A 264 -4.30 -3.29 -23.70
C LEU A 264 -4.22 -1.84 -24.20
N ARG A 265 -4.82 -0.90 -23.45
CA ARG A 265 -4.69 0.54 -23.72
C ARG A 265 -3.26 1.03 -23.50
N LEU A 266 -2.61 0.54 -22.44
CA LEU A 266 -1.19 0.80 -22.20
C LEU A 266 -0.34 0.23 -23.33
N ALA A 267 -0.58 -1.00 -23.77
CA ALA A 267 0.15 -1.63 -24.87
C ALA A 267 0.02 -0.82 -26.18
N ALA A 268 -1.19 -0.34 -26.51
CA ALA A 268 -1.42 0.54 -27.66
C ALA A 268 -0.62 1.85 -27.55
N LYS A 269 -0.59 2.47 -26.37
CA LYS A 269 0.20 3.68 -26.11
C LYS A 269 1.70 3.43 -26.24
N LEU A 270 2.21 2.27 -25.80
CA LEU A 270 3.61 1.89 -25.97
C LEU A 270 3.96 1.66 -27.45
N LEU A 271 3.07 1.02 -28.21
CA LEU A 271 3.20 0.83 -29.67
C LEU A 271 3.19 2.15 -30.45
N ALA A 272 2.44 3.14 -29.96
CA ALA A 272 2.39 4.48 -30.53
C ALA A 272 3.55 5.39 -30.10
N GLY A 273 4.36 4.97 -29.12
CA GLY A 273 5.43 5.79 -28.56
C GLY A 273 4.97 6.94 -27.66
N ASP A 274 3.73 6.89 -27.14
CA ASP A 274 3.10 7.96 -26.36
C ASP A 274 3.98 8.44 -25.20
N THR A 275 4.43 9.69 -25.26
CA THR A 275 5.39 10.26 -24.29
C THR A 275 4.85 10.29 -22.87
N ALA A 276 3.55 10.53 -22.68
CA ALA A 276 2.92 10.53 -21.37
C ALA A 276 2.92 9.12 -20.75
N ALA A 277 2.59 8.08 -21.52
CA ALA A 277 2.65 6.69 -21.06
C ALA A 277 4.08 6.26 -20.76
N LEU A 278 5.04 6.59 -21.63
CA LEU A 278 6.45 6.28 -21.44
C LEU A 278 7.02 6.98 -20.19
N SER A 279 6.56 8.19 -19.85
CA SER A 279 6.98 8.91 -18.63
C SER A 279 6.60 8.19 -17.31
N LEU A 280 5.65 7.26 -17.36
CA LEU A 280 5.27 6.43 -16.22
C LEU A 280 6.26 5.28 -15.98
N LEU A 281 7.05 4.91 -16.99
CA LEU A 281 8.08 3.89 -16.92
C LEU A 281 9.41 4.47 -16.41
N ALA A 282 10.31 3.61 -15.97
CA ALA A 282 11.68 3.97 -15.61
C ALA A 282 12.58 4.02 -16.85
N HIS A 283 12.43 3.03 -17.72
CA HIS A 283 13.21 2.91 -18.94
C HIS A 283 12.37 2.25 -20.03
N SER A 284 12.42 2.87 -21.22
CA SER A 284 11.87 2.30 -22.46
C SER A 284 13.04 1.82 -23.31
N PRO A 285 13.05 0.54 -23.76
CA PRO A 285 14.11 0.07 -24.64
C PRO A 285 14.12 0.82 -25.97
N PHE A 286 12.99 1.40 -26.39
CA PHE A 286 12.88 2.14 -27.66
C PHE A 286 13.13 3.65 -27.53
N GLU A 287 13.68 4.10 -26.40
CA GLU A 287 14.04 5.51 -26.22
C GLU A 287 15.08 5.95 -27.27
N GLY A 288 14.79 7.05 -27.99
CA GLY A 288 15.62 7.52 -29.11
C GLY A 288 15.58 6.64 -30.36
N ARG A 289 14.69 5.65 -30.43
CA ARG A 289 14.49 4.75 -31.57
C ARG A 289 13.01 4.77 -32.00
N PRO A 290 12.66 4.29 -33.21
CA PRO A 290 11.26 4.07 -33.58
C PRO A 290 10.55 3.17 -32.55
N PRO A 291 9.25 3.39 -32.29
CA PRO A 291 8.50 2.57 -31.35
C PRO A 291 8.44 1.09 -31.79
N PRO A 292 8.16 0.16 -30.86
CA PRO A 292 8.08 -1.25 -31.20
C PRO A 292 6.96 -1.51 -32.21
N ARG A 293 7.18 -2.48 -33.11
CA ARG A 293 6.12 -2.97 -34.02
C ARG A 293 5.13 -3.88 -33.30
N TRP A 294 5.61 -4.57 -32.26
CA TRP A 294 4.82 -5.52 -31.49
C TRP A 294 5.11 -5.36 -30.01
N VAL A 295 4.07 -5.47 -29.19
CA VAL A 295 4.16 -5.53 -27.73
C VAL A 295 3.50 -6.82 -27.25
N ARG A 296 4.11 -7.49 -26.28
CA ARG A 296 3.54 -8.67 -25.62
C ARG A 296 3.65 -8.57 -24.10
N GLY A 297 2.81 -9.34 -23.41
CA GLY A 297 2.90 -9.52 -21.97
C GLY A 297 3.39 -10.93 -21.66
N GLU A 298 4.50 -11.04 -20.93
CA GLU A 298 5.04 -12.31 -20.47
C GLU A 298 4.82 -12.47 -18.97
N HIS A 299 4.44 -13.67 -18.55
CA HIS A 299 4.16 -13.98 -17.15
C HIS A 299 5.34 -14.72 -16.53
N TYR A 300 5.80 -14.21 -15.40
CA TYR A 300 6.96 -14.73 -14.68
C TYR A 300 6.63 -14.95 -13.22
N ARG A 301 7.18 -16.02 -12.65
CA ARG A 301 7.26 -16.20 -11.20
C ARG A 301 8.59 -15.63 -10.71
N TYR A 302 8.52 -14.75 -9.72
CA TYR A 302 9.67 -14.16 -9.05
C TYR A 302 9.84 -14.77 -7.67
N LYS A 303 11.09 -14.89 -7.22
CA LYS A 303 11.48 -15.19 -5.84
C LYS A 303 12.65 -14.32 -5.45
N PHE A 304 12.75 -13.92 -4.20
CA PHE A 304 13.97 -13.30 -3.70
C PHE A 304 15.14 -14.26 -3.83
N SER A 305 16.28 -13.75 -4.31
CA SER A 305 17.54 -14.47 -4.20
C SER A 305 17.91 -14.68 -2.73
N ARG A 306 18.72 -15.70 -2.43
CA ARG A 306 19.17 -15.95 -1.05
C ARG A 306 20.40 -15.08 -0.75
N PRO A 307 20.41 -14.27 0.32
CA PRO A 307 21.63 -13.60 0.77
C PRO A 307 22.77 -14.61 0.95
N GLY A 308 23.97 -14.30 0.45
CA GLY A 308 25.11 -15.22 0.45
C GLY A 308 25.00 -16.41 -0.51
N GLY A 309 23.91 -16.54 -1.27
CA GLY A 309 23.75 -17.55 -2.31
C GLY A 309 24.38 -17.14 -3.66
N SER A 310 24.49 -18.10 -4.58
CA SER A 310 25.10 -17.90 -5.91
C SER A 310 24.48 -16.75 -6.72
N HIS A 311 23.15 -16.60 -6.70
CA HIS A 311 22.47 -15.51 -7.40
C HIS A 311 22.78 -14.14 -6.78
N ALA A 312 22.79 -14.03 -5.45
CA ALA A 312 23.13 -12.78 -4.77
C ALA A 312 24.61 -12.41 -4.97
N ALA A 313 25.52 -13.40 -5.03
CA ALA A 313 26.92 -13.18 -5.38
C ALA A 313 27.11 -12.64 -6.81
N GLN A 314 26.18 -12.92 -7.73
CA GLN A 314 26.12 -12.33 -9.07
C GLN A 314 25.42 -10.95 -9.11
N GLY A 315 25.09 -10.37 -7.95
CA GLY A 315 24.37 -9.10 -7.86
C GLY A 315 22.86 -9.18 -8.07
N LYS A 316 22.28 -10.39 -8.17
CA LYS A 316 20.83 -10.57 -8.39
C LYS A 316 20.07 -10.53 -7.08
N TRP A 317 19.05 -9.67 -7.02
CA TRP A 317 18.08 -9.58 -5.92
C TRP A 317 16.90 -10.53 -6.11
N TRP A 318 16.61 -10.89 -7.36
CA TRP A 318 15.52 -11.77 -7.73
C TRP A 318 15.99 -12.97 -8.55
N VAL A 319 15.18 -14.02 -8.52
CA VAL A 319 15.23 -15.14 -9.43
C VAL A 319 13.88 -15.20 -10.13
N ARG A 320 13.88 -15.05 -11.46
CA ARG A 320 12.65 -15.11 -12.27
C ARG A 320 12.60 -16.38 -13.11
N LYS A 321 11.43 -17.00 -13.21
CA LYS A 321 11.16 -18.14 -14.10
C LYS A 321 9.92 -17.83 -14.93
N ARG A 322 10.02 -17.93 -16.26
CA ARG A 322 8.87 -17.78 -17.16
C ARG A 322 7.85 -18.88 -16.87
N ILE A 323 6.59 -18.50 -16.70
CA ILE A 323 5.49 -19.44 -16.46
C ILE A 323 4.51 -19.50 -17.63
N GLY A 324 4.43 -18.47 -18.47
CA GLY A 324 3.60 -18.49 -19.67
C GLY A 324 3.45 -17.11 -20.30
N THR A 325 2.66 -17.05 -21.37
CA THR A 325 2.28 -15.79 -22.01
C THR A 325 1.09 -15.19 -21.25
N TYR A 326 1.15 -13.89 -20.93
CA TYR A 326 0.04 -13.17 -20.30
C TYR A 326 -0.93 -12.64 -21.36
N PHE A 327 -0.44 -11.96 -22.39
CA PHE A 327 -1.20 -11.66 -23.62
C PHE A 327 -0.26 -11.81 -24.84
N PRO A 328 -0.78 -12.23 -26.01
CA PRO A 328 0.05 -12.54 -27.18
C PRO A 328 0.75 -11.29 -27.74
N PRO A 329 1.68 -11.43 -28.69
CA PRO A 329 2.15 -10.29 -29.47
C PRO A 329 0.99 -9.55 -30.13
N LEU A 330 0.89 -8.25 -29.87
CA LEU A 330 -0.11 -7.34 -30.43
C LEU A 330 0.61 -6.19 -31.13
N GLY A 331 0.17 -5.85 -32.34
CA GLY A 331 0.48 -4.60 -33.02
C GLY A 331 -0.71 -3.65 -33.00
N LEU A 332 -0.54 -2.47 -33.60
CA LEU A 332 -1.60 -1.47 -33.69
C LEU A 332 -2.78 -1.93 -34.56
N GLU A 333 -2.51 -2.75 -35.58
CA GLU A 333 -3.55 -3.29 -36.46
C GLU A 333 -4.45 -4.29 -35.72
N GLU A 334 -3.86 -5.20 -34.93
CA GLU A 334 -4.61 -6.18 -34.13
C GLU A 334 -5.47 -5.49 -33.06
N LEU A 335 -4.98 -4.40 -32.49
CA LEU A 335 -5.70 -3.62 -31.49
C LEU A 335 -6.80 -2.73 -32.10
N ARG A 336 -6.78 -2.47 -33.42
CA ARG A 336 -7.76 -1.59 -34.08
C ARG A 336 -9.20 -2.05 -33.86
N ALA A 337 -9.46 -3.35 -33.93
CA ALA A 337 -10.80 -3.91 -33.67
C ALA A 337 -11.22 -3.68 -32.20
N TYR A 338 -10.33 -3.94 -31.25
CA TYR A 338 -10.57 -3.77 -29.82
C TYR A 338 -11.00 -2.33 -29.44
N PHE A 339 -10.33 -1.32 -30.04
CA PHE A 339 -10.64 0.10 -29.81
C PHE A 339 -11.94 0.52 -30.51
N ARG A 340 -12.15 0.08 -31.75
CA ARG A 340 -13.38 0.36 -32.50
C ARG A 340 -14.62 -0.15 -31.78
N ASP A 341 -14.59 -1.36 -31.25
CA ASP A 341 -15.74 -1.97 -30.56
C ASP A 341 -16.09 -1.24 -29.25
N ARG A 342 -15.17 -0.44 -28.70
CA ARG A 342 -15.37 0.41 -27.52
C ARG A 342 -15.66 1.88 -27.84
N GLY A 343 -15.69 2.25 -29.12
CA GLY A 343 -15.90 3.64 -29.54
C GLY A 343 -14.74 4.57 -29.15
N GLU A 344 -13.54 4.04 -28.98
CA GLU A 344 -12.35 4.80 -28.57
C GLU A 344 -11.37 4.99 -29.74
N PRO A 345 -10.69 6.14 -29.84
CA PRO A 345 -9.69 6.35 -30.87
C PRO A 345 -8.44 5.50 -30.61
N LEU A 346 -7.88 4.91 -31.67
CA LEU A 346 -6.59 4.23 -31.61
C LEU A 346 -5.48 5.29 -31.45
N PRO A 347 -4.50 5.10 -30.54
CA PRO A 347 -3.36 6.00 -30.42
C PRO A 347 -2.60 6.13 -31.75
N GLU A 348 -2.30 7.36 -32.16
CA GLU A 348 -1.52 7.65 -33.37
C GLU A 348 -0.01 7.50 -33.09
N PRO A 349 0.75 6.83 -33.97
CA PRO A 349 2.20 6.75 -33.85
C PRO A 349 2.85 8.13 -33.92
N LEU A 350 3.82 8.38 -33.04
CA LEU A 350 4.71 9.55 -33.10
C LEU A 350 5.74 9.48 -34.23
#